data_AF-A0A850RIE0-F1
#
_entry.id   AF-A0A850RIE0-F1
#
_cell.length_a   1.000
_cell.length_b   1.000
_cell.length_c   1.000
_cell.angle_alpha   90.00
_cell.angle_beta   90.00
_cell.angle_gamma   90.00
#
_symmetry.space_group_name_H-M   'P 1'
#
loop_
_entity.id
_entity.type
_entity.pdbx_description
1 polymer ?
#
loop_
_entity_poly.entity_id
_entity_poly.type
_entity_poly.pdbx_seq_one_letter_code
_entity_poly.pdbx_strand_id
1 'polypeptide(L)'
;MSLRDDIIRLAQELEQEQSAAFQLWSWLPSCKAAERAHGDYASEHQPSLADIMREASMFISHGLKPTPQQIEEAGNYYKCPCGECGES
;
A
#
# COMPACT_ATOMS: atom_id res chain seq x y z
N MET A 1 11.35 4.11 34.41
CA MET A 1 11.39 4.38 32.95
C MET A 1 11.20 5.87 32.76
N SER A 2 11.94 6.49 31.85
CA SER A 2 11.85 7.94 31.57
C SER A 2 10.94 8.19 30.37
N LEU A 3 10.14 9.27 30.41
CA LEU A 3 9.31 9.72 29.28
C LEU A 3 10.13 9.87 27.99
N ARG A 4 11.40 10.29 28.10
CA ARG A 4 12.31 10.39 26.96
C ARG A 4 12.55 9.04 26.29
N ASP A 5 12.74 7.98 27.08
CA ASP A 5 12.99 6.64 26.58
C ASP A 5 11.74 6.08 25.91
N ASP A 6 10.55 6.38 26.44
CA ASP A 6 9.27 5.99 25.84
C ASP A 6 9.03 6.69 24.50
N ILE A 7 9.36 7.98 24.38
CA ILE A 7 9.25 8.70 23.09
C ILE A 7 10.18 8.10 22.04
N ILE A 8 11.44 7.79 22.41
CA ILE A 8 12.41 7.17 21.49
C ILE A 8 11.90 5.80 21.03
N ARG A 9 11.40 4.98 21.97
CA ARG A 9 10.83 3.67 21.65
C ARG A 9 9.63 3.77 20.72
N LEU A 10 8.67 4.65 21.00
CA LEU A 10 7.49 4.84 20.15
C LEU A 10 7.87 5.31 18.75
N ALA A 11 8.88 6.18 18.62
CA ALA A 11 9.37 6.60 17.32
C ALA A 11 9.97 5.43 16.51
N GLN A 12 10.73 4.55 17.17
CA GLN A 12 11.28 3.34 16.54
C GLN A 12 10.19 2.34 16.14
N GLU A 13 9.19 2.13 17.00
CA GLU A 13 8.03 1.28 16.70
C GLU A 13 7.28 1.81 15.46
N LEU A 14 7.06 3.13 15.39
CA LEU A 14 6.38 3.77 14.26
C LEU A 14 7.17 3.64 12.94
N GLU A 15 8.49 3.80 12.99
CA GLU A 15 9.36 3.62 11.82
C GLU A 15 9.34 2.18 11.31
N GLN A 16 9.36 1.20 12.22
CA GLN A 16 9.24 -0.22 11.87
C GLN A 16 7.89 -0.54 11.22
N GLU A 17 6.79 0.00 11.76
CA GLU A 17 5.46 -0.17 11.17
C GLU A 17 5.37 0.42 9.76
N GLN A 18 5.91 1.62 9.53
CA GLN A 18 5.94 2.23 8.20
C GLN A 18 6.76 1.40 7.20
N SER A 19 7.93 0.90 7.63
CA SER A 19 8.77 0.04 6.80
C SER A 19 8.04 -1.26 6.43
N ALA A 20 7.39 -1.90 7.41
CA ALA A 20 6.61 -3.11 7.18
C ALA A 20 5.40 -2.86 6.25
N ALA A 21 4.73 -1.72 6.40
CA ALA A 21 3.63 -1.32 5.54
C ALA A 21 4.08 -1.13 4.09
N PHE A 22 5.21 -0.45 3.88
CA PHE A 22 5.79 -0.29 2.55
C PHE A 22 6.20 -1.63 1.95
N GLN A 23 6.85 -2.49 2.75
CA GLN A 23 7.21 -3.83 2.31
C GLN A 23 5.99 -4.62 1.87
N LEU A 24 4.91 -4.63 2.65
CA LEU A 24 3.66 -5.30 2.26
C LEU A 24 3.11 -4.72 0.96
N TRP A 25 3.01 -3.39 0.88
CA TRP A 25 2.47 -2.69 -0.28
C TRP A 25 3.25 -2.98 -1.56
N SER A 26 4.57 -3.15 -1.49
CA SER A 26 5.43 -3.43 -2.66
C SER A 26 5.06 -4.71 -3.45
N TRP A 27 4.28 -5.60 -2.84
CA TRP A 27 3.78 -6.84 -3.45
C TRP A 27 2.36 -6.70 -4.01
N LEU A 28 1.67 -5.59 -3.75
CA LEU A 28 0.26 -5.41 -4.09
C LEU A 28 0.07 -4.76 -5.48
N PRO A 29 -1.08 -5.00 -6.14
CA PRO A 29 -1.38 -4.44 -7.46
C PRO A 29 -1.24 -2.92 -7.56
N SER A 30 -1.66 -2.16 -6.55
CA SER A 30 -1.62 -0.70 -6.56
C SER A 30 -0.19 -0.15 -6.60
N CYS A 31 0.78 -0.84 -5.98
CA CYS A 31 2.19 -0.48 -6.08
C CYS A 31 2.70 -0.70 -7.51
N LYS A 32 2.32 -1.80 -8.16
CA LYS A 32 2.66 -2.03 -9.58
C LYS A 32 2.00 -1.03 -10.52
N ALA A 33 0.80 -0.55 -10.18
CA ALA A 33 0.17 0.54 -10.89
C ALA A 33 0.94 1.87 -10.68
N ALA A 34 1.39 2.14 -9.46
CA ALA A 34 2.19 3.33 -9.15
C ALA A 34 3.57 3.31 -9.83
N GLU A 35 4.28 2.17 -9.81
CA GLU A 35 5.56 1.98 -10.52
C GLU A 35 5.41 2.24 -12.03
N ARG A 36 4.29 1.80 -12.64
CA ARG A 36 4.02 2.06 -14.06
C ARG A 36 3.74 3.52 -14.38
N ALA A 37 3.08 4.23 -13.47
CA ALA A 37 2.68 5.62 -13.67
C ALA A 37 3.80 6.62 -13.32
N HIS A 38 4.57 6.34 -12.27
CA HIS A 38 5.51 7.30 -11.66
C HIS A 38 6.96 6.81 -11.65
N GLY A 39 7.24 5.56 -12.05
CA GLY A 39 8.58 4.99 -12.01
C GLY A 39 9.17 5.00 -10.61
N ASP A 40 10.34 5.61 -10.47
CA ASP A 40 11.10 5.69 -9.22
C ASP A 40 10.38 6.53 -8.13
N TYR A 41 9.41 7.37 -8.51
CA TYR A 41 8.63 8.20 -7.60
C TYR A 41 7.37 7.52 -7.05
N ALA A 42 7.16 6.22 -7.34
CA ALA A 42 5.99 5.49 -6.86
C ALA A 42 5.84 5.54 -5.33
N SER A 43 6.94 5.51 -4.58
CA SER A 43 6.94 5.55 -3.12
C SER A 43 6.37 6.83 -2.53
N GLU A 44 6.41 7.96 -3.26
CA GLU A 44 5.81 9.23 -2.82
C GLU A 44 4.28 9.18 -2.80
N HIS A 45 3.70 8.23 -3.55
CA HIS A 45 2.26 8.02 -3.63
C HIS A 45 1.79 6.85 -2.76
N GLN A 46 2.58 6.41 -1.77
CA GLN A 46 2.18 5.31 -0.89
C GLN A 46 0.82 5.56 -0.23
N PRO A 47 -0.14 4.62 -0.30
CA PRO A 47 -1.45 4.77 0.33
C PRO A 47 -1.36 4.62 1.85
N SER A 48 -2.45 4.96 2.54
CA SER A 48 -2.52 4.82 4.00
C SER A 48 -2.38 3.34 4.42
N LEU A 49 -1.88 3.10 5.64
CA LEU A 49 -1.79 1.73 6.19
C LEU A 49 -3.13 1.00 6.13
N ALA A 50 -4.24 1.70 6.42
CA ALA A 50 -5.58 1.11 6.38
C ALA A 50 -5.95 0.64 4.96
N ASP A 51 -5.59 1.40 3.93
CA ASP A 51 -5.88 1.04 2.54
C ASP A 51 -4.97 -0.09 2.05
N ILE A 52 -3.70 -0.09 2.44
CA ILE A 52 -2.77 -1.21 2.20
C ILE A 52 -3.33 -2.51 2.79
N MET A 53 -3.83 -2.47 4.03
CA MET A 53 -4.41 -3.65 4.68
C MET A 53 -5.69 -4.14 4.00
N ARG A 54 -6.53 -3.22 3.50
CA ARG A 54 -7.74 -3.56 2.73
C ARG A 54 -7.38 -4.20 1.41
N GLU A 55 -6.47 -3.60 0.65
CA GLU A 55 -5.99 -4.15 -0.61
C GLU A 55 -5.36 -5.53 -0.41
N ALA A 56 -4.49 -5.68 0.60
CA ALA A 56 -3.88 -6.97 0.92
C ALA A 56 -4.94 -8.04 1.24
N SER A 57 -5.98 -7.68 1.99
CA SER A 57 -7.09 -8.59 2.30
C SER A 57 -7.86 -9.00 1.05
N MET A 58 -8.15 -8.05 0.15
CA MET A 58 -8.77 -8.34 -1.15
C MET A 58 -7.88 -9.23 -2.01
N PHE A 59 -6.57 -8.93 -2.08
CA PHE A 59 -5.60 -9.70 -2.85
C PHE A 59 -5.49 -11.15 -2.38
N ILE A 60 -5.46 -11.37 -1.06
CA ILE A 60 -5.48 -12.72 -0.47
C ILE A 60 -6.79 -13.44 -0.82
N SER A 61 -7.93 -12.75 -0.74
CA SER A 61 -9.25 -13.33 -1.06
C SER A 61 -9.42 -13.66 -2.54
N HIS A 62 -8.90 -12.83 -3.45
CA HIS A 62 -9.02 -13.02 -4.89
C HIS A 62 -7.96 -13.98 -5.45
N GLY A 63 -6.83 -14.12 -4.75
CA GLY A 63 -5.69 -14.92 -5.16
C GLY A 63 -4.86 -14.28 -6.28
N LEU A 64 -3.85 -14.99 -6.76
CA LEU A 64 -2.87 -14.49 -7.74
C LEU A 64 -3.45 -14.26 -9.16
N LYS A 65 -4.62 -14.83 -9.45
CA LYS A 65 -5.31 -14.71 -10.73
C LYS A 65 -6.77 -14.29 -10.49
N PRO A 66 -7.00 -13.03 -10.07
CA PRO A 66 -8.34 -12.54 -9.82
C PRO A 66 -9.17 -12.59 -11.10
N THR A 67 -10.44 -12.96 -10.97
CA THR A 67 -11.41 -12.90 -12.07
C THR A 67 -11.73 -11.44 -12.43
N PRO A 68 -12.25 -11.15 -13.63
CA PRO A 68 -12.64 -9.78 -13.99
C PRO A 68 -13.61 -9.13 -13.00
N GLN A 69 -14.54 -9.90 -12.44
CA GLN A 69 -15.49 -9.45 -11.41
C GLN A 69 -14.76 -9.04 -10.12
N GLN A 70 -13.79 -9.83 -9.67
CA GLN A 70 -12.98 -9.52 -8.48
C GLN A 70 -12.07 -8.29 -8.68
N ILE A 71 -11.58 -8.07 -9.90
CA ILE A 71 -10.82 -6.86 -10.23
C ILE A 71 -11.74 -5.63 -10.19
N GLU A 72 -12.96 -5.76 -10.72
CA GLU A 72 -13.97 -4.70 -10.67
C GLU A 72 -14.39 -4.38 -9.23
N GLU A 73 -14.60 -5.41 -8.39
CA GLU A 73 -14.88 -5.29 -6.95
C GLU A 73 -13.73 -4.61 -6.19
N ALA A 74 -12.48 -4.95 -6.50
CA ALA A 74 -11.32 -4.27 -5.92
C ALA A 74 -11.24 -2.79 -6.35
N GLY A 75 -11.81 -2.44 -7.51
CA GLY A 75 -12.02 -1.07 -7.93
C GLY A 75 -10.75 -0.22 -7.88
N ASN A 76 -10.78 0.83 -7.06
CA ASN A 76 -9.66 1.75 -6.91
C ASN A 76 -8.50 1.20 -6.08
N TYR A 77 -8.72 0.14 -5.28
CA TYR A 77 -7.67 -0.43 -4.43
C TYR A 77 -6.58 -1.14 -5.25
N TYR A 78 -6.84 -1.56 -6.49
CA TYR A 78 -5.82 -2.14 -7.38
C TYR A 78 -5.22 -1.13 -8.37
N LYS A 79 -5.65 0.13 -8.31
CA LYS A 79 -5.17 1.22 -9.18
C LYS A 79 -4.08 2.02 -8.49
N CYS A 80 -3.45 2.93 -9.24
CA CYS A 80 -2.48 3.83 -8.65
C CYS A 80 -3.17 4.72 -7.59
N PRO A 81 -2.65 4.79 -6.36
CA PRO A 81 -3.18 5.62 -5.27
C PRO A 81 -3.12 7.14 -5.55
N CYS A 82 -2.38 7.57 -6.58
CA CYS A 82 -2.34 8.96 -7.06
C CYS A 82 -3.74 9.53 -7.39
N GLY A 83 -4.71 8.68 -7.75
CA GLY A 83 -6.04 9.08 -8.25
C GLY A 83 -6.07 9.68 -9.67
N GLU A 84 -4.94 10.18 -10.18
CA GLU A 84 -4.84 10.93 -11.44
C GLU A 84 -4.34 10.10 -12.64
N CYS A 85 -3.96 8.85 -12.41
CA CYS A 85 -3.27 8.03 -13.42
C CYS A 85 -4.24 7.29 -14.38
N GLY A 86 -5.49 7.77 -14.46
CA GLY A 86 -6.55 7.16 -15.27
C GLY A 86 -6.98 8.05 -16.43
N GLU A 87 -6.34 7.86 -17.58
CA GLU A 87 -6.87 7.94 -18.96
C GLU A 87 -5.71 8.12 -19.95
N SER A 88 -5.21 7.00 -20.49
CA SER A 88 -4.45 6.92 -21.74
C SER A 88 -4.89 5.68 -22.51
#